data_AF-A0A6F9J2P8-F1
#
_entry.id   AF-A0A6F9J2P8-F1
#
_cell.length_a   1.000
_cell.length_b   1.000
_cell.length_c   1.000
_cell.angle_alpha   90.00
_cell.angle_beta   90.00
_cell.angle_gamma   90.00
#
_symmetry.space_group_name_H-M   'P 1'
#
loop_
_entity.id
_entity.type
_entity.pdbx_description
1 polymer ?
#
loop_
_entity_poly.entity_id
_entity_poly.type
_entity_poly.pdbx_seq_one_letter_code
_entity_poly.pdbx_strand_id
1 'polypeptide(L)'
;MLNYSIIENSLNIKLECLRKQSLEYKDLISNTLKEQKTTQVDKKQAIAKLHALLENQNLECIHGGKVILKSNKGKTFKDDGVPIMLESDLLNSSIVACPNTIAGVSVPCTKVVNVKGSLSQKKVNNEYVILQELISACKTDKGFALKVSFTPTKFKFDHSFDP
;
A
#
# COMPACT_ATOMS: atom_id res chain seq x y z
N MET A 1 -64.90 8.97 29.02
CA MET A 1 -64.63 8.85 27.57
C MET A 1 -64.60 10.26 27.00
N LEU A 2 -63.45 10.70 26.50
CA LEU A 2 -63.32 11.78 25.51
C LEU A 2 -62.18 11.33 24.59
N ASN A 3 -62.60 10.80 23.45
CA ASN A 3 -61.72 10.36 22.37
C ASN A 3 -61.19 11.60 21.66
N TYR A 4 -59.87 11.77 21.64
CA TYR A 4 -59.24 12.73 20.74
C TYR A 4 -58.20 11.99 19.92
N SER A 5 -58.35 12.04 18.60
CA SER A 5 -57.34 11.59 17.64
C SER A 5 -56.32 12.71 17.47
N ILE A 6 -55.04 12.46 17.77
CA ILE A 6 -53.96 13.32 17.29
C ILE A 6 -53.77 12.98 15.82
N ILE A 7 -54.34 13.79 14.94
CA ILE A 7 -54.02 13.77 13.52
C ILE A 7 -52.60 14.33 13.41
N GLU A 8 -51.69 13.55 12.83
CA GLU A 8 -50.31 13.94 12.56
C GLU A 8 -50.25 15.26 11.78
N ASN A 9 -50.13 16.37 12.49
CA ASN A 9 -49.61 17.61 11.95
C ASN A 9 -48.37 17.94 12.77
N SER A 10 -47.21 17.54 12.24
CA SER A 10 -45.89 17.85 12.78
C SER A 10 -45.76 19.35 13.06
N LEU A 11 -45.54 19.70 14.33
CA LEU A 11 -45.31 21.07 14.76
C LEU A 11 -43.95 21.54 14.23
N ASN A 12 -43.93 22.35 13.18
CA ASN A 12 -42.68 22.84 12.57
C ASN A 12 -42.13 24.03 13.38
N ILE A 13 -41.31 23.75 14.39
CA ILE A 13 -40.65 24.79 15.19
C ILE A 13 -39.29 25.13 14.54
N LYS A 14 -39.16 26.36 14.03
CA LYS A 14 -37.86 26.92 13.62
C LYS A 14 -37.24 27.67 14.79
N LEU A 15 -36.16 27.13 15.36
CA LEU A 15 -35.39 27.79 16.42
C LEU A 15 -34.29 28.67 15.81
N GLU A 16 -34.39 29.98 16.01
CA GLU A 16 -33.34 30.95 15.71
C GLU A 16 -32.69 31.47 16.99
N CYS A 17 -31.37 31.64 16.97
CA CYS A 17 -30.59 32.02 18.15
C CYS A 17 -30.46 33.55 18.20
N LEU A 18 -31.22 34.20 19.07
CA LEU A 18 -31.33 35.67 19.12
C LEU A 18 -30.32 36.32 20.09
N ARG A 19 -29.50 35.53 20.79
CA ARG A 19 -28.57 36.03 21.82
C ARG A 19 -27.22 36.37 21.19
N LYS A 20 -26.77 37.63 21.36
CA LYS A 20 -25.50 38.15 20.83
C LYS A 20 -24.30 37.26 21.16
N GLN A 21 -24.19 36.82 22.42
CA GLN A 21 -23.10 35.94 22.87
C GLN A 21 -23.10 34.57 22.17
N SER A 22 -24.28 34.06 21.81
CA SER A 22 -24.42 32.78 21.11
C SER A 22 -24.13 32.91 19.60
N LEU A 23 -24.35 34.08 19.02
CA LEU A 23 -23.94 34.40 17.65
C LEU A 23 -22.42 34.55 17.56
N GLU A 24 -21.81 35.28 18.49
CA GLU A 24 -20.34 35.43 18.57
C GLU A 24 -19.63 34.07 18.72
N TYR A 25 -20.17 33.16 19.53
CA TYR A 25 -19.62 31.80 19.67
C TYR A 25 -19.73 30.98 18.37
N LYS A 26 -20.84 31.14 17.61
CA LYS A 26 -20.99 30.50 16.30
C LYS A 26 -19.99 31.05 15.28
N ASP A 27 -19.75 32.35 15.29
CA ASP A 27 -18.76 32.98 14.39
C ASP A 27 -17.34 32.53 14.74
N LEU A 28 -17.02 32.42 16.03
CA LEU A 28 -15.72 31.90 16.48
C LEU A 28 -15.47 30.46 15.99
N ILE A 29 -16.48 29.58 16.16
CA ILE A 29 -16.43 28.20 15.66
C ILE A 29 -16.27 28.19 14.14
N SER A 30 -17.07 28.99 13.44
CA SER A 30 -17.06 29.06 11.97
C SER A 30 -15.71 29.56 11.44
N ASN A 31 -15.11 30.54 12.10
CA ASN A 31 -13.82 31.10 11.71
C ASN A 31 -12.68 30.13 12.04
N THR A 32 -12.72 29.43 13.17
CA THR A 32 -11.77 28.36 13.50
C THR A 32 -11.83 27.23 12.47
N LEU A 33 -13.04 26.81 12.07
CA LEU A 33 -13.22 25.81 11.00
C LEU A 33 -12.76 26.33 9.63
N LYS A 34 -12.95 27.61 9.34
CA LYS A 34 -12.46 28.23 8.10
C LYS A 34 -10.94 28.27 8.10
N GLU A 35 -10.28 28.70 9.17
CA GLU A 35 -8.82 28.70 9.30
C GLU A 35 -8.21 27.30 9.18
N GLN A 36 -8.88 26.27 9.73
CA GLN A 36 -8.52 24.88 9.49
C GLN A 36 -8.69 24.44 8.03
N LYS A 37 -9.69 24.98 7.30
CA LYS A 37 -9.86 24.74 5.85
C LYS A 37 -8.90 25.54 4.97
N THR A 38 -8.48 26.74 5.38
CA THR A 38 -7.50 27.57 4.65
C THR A 38 -6.07 27.08 4.85
N THR A 39 -5.83 26.20 5.82
CA THR A 39 -4.59 25.43 5.97
C THR A 39 -4.62 24.12 5.18
N GLN A 40 -5.39 24.06 4.09
CA GLN A 40 -5.03 23.22 2.95
C GLN A 40 -3.82 23.84 2.26
N VAL A 41 -2.69 23.80 2.96
CA VAL A 41 -1.39 23.66 2.29
C VAL A 41 -1.61 22.54 1.29
N ASP A 42 -1.33 22.79 0.01
CA ASP A 42 -1.09 21.77 -1.00
C ASP A 42 -0.05 20.80 -0.42
N LYS A 43 -0.49 19.85 0.40
CA LYS A 43 0.29 18.69 0.79
C LYS A 43 0.31 17.83 -0.46
N LYS A 44 1.06 18.25 -1.47
CA LYS A 44 1.87 17.32 -2.25
C LYS A 44 2.78 16.64 -1.23
N GLN A 45 2.22 15.66 -0.52
CA GLN A 45 2.98 14.71 0.26
C GLN A 45 4.01 14.16 -0.73
N ALA A 46 5.29 14.42 -0.48
CA ALA A 46 6.34 13.98 -1.37
C ALA A 46 6.21 12.47 -1.50
N ILE A 47 5.75 11.99 -2.65
CA ILE A 47 5.60 10.57 -2.90
C ILE A 47 7.02 10.03 -3.01
N ALA A 48 7.42 9.18 -2.07
CA ALA A 48 8.73 8.56 -2.09
C ALA A 48 8.82 7.66 -3.32
N LYS A 49 9.79 7.96 -4.19
CA LYS A 49 10.09 7.12 -5.35
C LYS A 49 11.02 5.99 -4.94
N LEU A 50 10.53 4.77 -5.05
CA LEU A 50 11.20 3.55 -4.63
C LEU A 50 11.79 2.80 -5.82
N HIS A 51 12.83 2.01 -5.59
CA HIS A 51 13.60 1.33 -6.61
C HIS A 51 12.95 0.02 -7.08
N ALA A 52 12.91 -0.19 -8.39
CA ALA A 52 12.44 -1.45 -8.98
C ALA A 52 13.40 -2.61 -8.69
N LEU A 53 12.88 -3.80 -8.39
CA LEU A 53 13.65 -5.04 -8.26
C LEU A 53 14.19 -5.48 -9.64
N LEU A 54 15.47 -5.87 -9.72
CA LEU A 54 16.09 -6.42 -10.92
C LEU A 54 16.22 -7.95 -10.85
N GLU A 55 16.22 -8.60 -12.02
CA GLU A 55 16.32 -10.06 -12.15
C GLU A 55 17.62 -10.66 -11.55
N ASN A 56 18.72 -9.89 -11.50
CA ASN A 56 20.00 -10.38 -10.99
C ASN A 56 20.18 -10.21 -9.47
N GLN A 57 19.19 -9.64 -8.76
CA GLN A 57 19.35 -9.36 -7.33
C GLN A 57 19.18 -10.62 -6.48
N ASN A 58 19.87 -10.63 -5.34
CA ASN A 58 19.72 -11.70 -4.36
C ASN A 58 18.47 -11.45 -3.50
N LEU A 59 17.37 -12.12 -3.87
CA LEU A 59 16.12 -12.16 -3.12
C LEU A 59 16.03 -13.48 -2.35
N GLU A 60 15.76 -13.39 -1.04
CA GLU A 60 15.69 -14.56 -0.16
C GLU A 60 14.44 -14.52 0.71
N CYS A 61 13.96 -15.68 1.16
CA CYS A 61 13.10 -15.71 2.34
C CYS A 61 13.93 -15.40 3.60
N ILE A 62 13.27 -15.05 4.71
CA ILE A 62 14.00 -14.74 5.95
C ILE A 62 14.88 -15.89 6.48
N HIS A 63 14.61 -17.14 6.08
CA HIS A 63 15.42 -18.30 6.45
C HIS A 63 16.67 -18.48 5.58
N GLY A 64 16.83 -17.70 4.50
CA GLY A 64 17.96 -17.81 3.57
C GLY A 64 17.72 -18.69 2.33
N GLY A 65 16.49 -19.15 2.11
CA GLY A 65 16.11 -19.78 0.85
C GLY A 65 16.09 -18.76 -0.28
N LYS A 66 16.72 -19.08 -1.42
CA LYS A 66 16.88 -18.16 -2.56
C LYS A 66 15.67 -18.20 -3.48
N VAL A 67 15.13 -17.04 -3.83
CA VAL A 67 14.07 -16.91 -4.83
C VAL A 67 14.70 -16.92 -6.22
N ILE A 68 14.17 -17.75 -7.12
CA ILE A 68 14.59 -17.78 -8.52
C ILE A 68 13.86 -16.66 -9.27
N LEU A 69 14.58 -15.58 -9.57
CA LEU A 69 14.07 -14.45 -10.33
C LEU A 69 14.22 -14.73 -11.83
N LYS A 70 13.15 -14.45 -12.60
CA LYS A 70 13.14 -14.52 -14.05
C LYS A 70 12.10 -13.56 -14.61
N SER A 71 12.54 -12.48 -15.24
CA SER A 71 11.65 -11.50 -15.86
C SER A 71 11.12 -12.02 -17.19
N ASN A 72 9.81 -12.03 -17.36
CA ASN A 72 9.15 -12.35 -18.63
C ASN A 72 8.64 -11.09 -19.29
N LYS A 73 7.84 -10.31 -18.55
CA LYS A 73 7.21 -9.08 -19.05
C LYS A 73 8.05 -7.84 -18.79
N GLY A 74 8.98 -7.84 -17.84
CA GLY A 74 9.88 -6.71 -17.61
C GLY A 74 11.05 -6.58 -18.59
N LYS A 75 11.20 -7.52 -19.54
CA LYS A 75 12.37 -7.59 -20.46
C LYS A 75 12.66 -6.33 -21.28
N THR A 76 11.66 -5.48 -21.52
CA THR A 76 11.83 -4.22 -22.27
C THR A 76 12.37 -3.08 -21.41
N PHE A 77 12.29 -3.19 -20.08
CA PHE A 77 12.75 -2.18 -19.13
C PHE A 77 14.01 -2.71 -18.42
N LYS A 78 15.17 -2.24 -18.87
CA LYS A 78 16.47 -2.76 -18.42
C LYS A 78 17.32 -1.69 -17.79
N ASP A 79 17.85 -1.99 -16.61
CA ASP A 79 18.89 -1.21 -15.97
C ASP A 79 20.23 -1.89 -16.20
N ASP A 80 21.14 -1.23 -16.93
CA ASP A 80 22.43 -1.78 -17.36
C ASP A 80 22.32 -3.19 -17.97
N GLY A 81 21.28 -3.39 -18.79
CA GLY A 81 21.01 -4.66 -19.46
C GLY A 81 20.24 -5.69 -18.64
N VAL A 82 20.01 -5.44 -17.35
CA VAL A 82 19.26 -6.32 -16.45
C VAL A 82 17.79 -5.90 -16.40
N PRO A 83 16.84 -6.80 -16.70
CA PRO A 83 15.42 -6.45 -16.69
C PRO A 83 14.87 -6.28 -15.27
N ILE A 84 13.86 -5.41 -15.15
CA ILE A 84 13.08 -5.27 -13.91
C ILE A 84 12.13 -6.47 -13.73
N MET A 85 11.74 -6.72 -12.48
CA MET A 85 10.75 -7.73 -12.11
C MET A 85 9.35 -7.12 -11.99
N LEU A 86 8.37 -7.77 -12.62
CA LEU A 86 6.95 -7.39 -12.50
C LEU A 86 6.18 -8.36 -11.59
N GLU A 87 4.94 -8.00 -11.26
CA GLU A 87 4.06 -8.75 -10.37
C GLU A 87 4.00 -10.25 -10.73
N SER A 88 3.73 -10.59 -11.99
CA SER A 88 3.62 -11.98 -12.41
C SER A 88 4.96 -12.72 -12.45
N ASP A 89 6.07 -11.97 -12.56
CA ASP A 89 7.41 -12.54 -12.59
C ASP A 89 7.86 -13.00 -11.18
N LEU A 90 7.40 -12.31 -10.13
CA LEU A 90 7.70 -12.67 -8.73
C LEU A 90 6.63 -13.58 -8.10
N LEU A 91 5.36 -13.41 -8.48
CA LEU A 91 4.28 -14.27 -7.98
C LEU A 91 4.49 -15.71 -8.46
N ASN A 92 4.44 -16.67 -7.54
CA ASN A 92 4.75 -18.08 -7.77
C ASN A 92 6.20 -18.40 -8.14
N SER A 93 7.15 -17.45 -8.05
CA SER A 93 8.57 -17.77 -8.21
C SER A 93 9.00 -18.83 -7.19
N SER A 94 9.82 -19.77 -7.64
CA SER A 94 10.33 -20.86 -6.80
C SER A 94 11.33 -20.33 -5.77
N ILE A 95 11.32 -20.95 -4.60
CA ILE A 95 12.30 -20.74 -3.53
C ILE A 95 13.07 -22.04 -3.36
N VAL A 96 14.39 -21.96 -3.45
CA VAL A 96 15.29 -23.11 -3.35
C VAL A 96 16.20 -23.00 -2.13
N ALA A 97 16.72 -24.13 -1.67
CA ALA A 97 17.68 -24.20 -0.57
C ALA A 97 17.24 -23.49 0.73
N CYS A 98 15.93 -23.47 1.03
CA CYS A 98 15.42 -22.93 2.28
C CYS A 98 15.73 -23.89 3.44
N PRO A 99 16.52 -23.50 4.47
CA PRO A 99 16.90 -24.39 5.56
C PRO A 99 15.87 -24.44 6.69
N ASN A 100 14.65 -23.92 6.48
CA ASN A 100 13.66 -23.81 7.54
C ASN A 100 13.28 -25.17 8.13
N THR A 101 13.32 -25.26 9.46
CA THR A 101 12.94 -26.46 10.22
C THR A 101 12.09 -26.09 11.42
N ILE A 102 11.09 -26.92 11.75
CA ILE A 102 10.27 -26.79 12.96
C ILE A 102 10.46 -28.05 13.79
N ALA A 103 10.94 -27.91 15.03
CA ALA A 103 11.24 -29.03 15.92
C ALA A 103 12.09 -30.15 15.25
N GLY A 104 13.07 -29.76 14.44
CA GLY A 104 13.95 -30.69 13.71
C GLY A 104 13.36 -31.27 12.42
N VAL A 105 12.10 -31.00 12.09
CA VAL A 105 11.46 -31.42 10.83
C VAL A 105 11.66 -30.34 9.77
N SER A 106 12.11 -30.72 8.58
CA SER A 106 12.29 -29.79 7.46
C SER A 106 10.94 -29.28 6.94
N VAL A 107 10.76 -27.95 6.93
CA VAL A 107 9.56 -27.26 6.44
C VAL A 107 9.98 -26.09 5.55
N PRO A 108 10.63 -26.35 4.40
CA PRO A 108 11.17 -25.30 3.55
C PRO A 108 10.05 -24.42 2.95
N CYS A 109 10.37 -23.14 2.76
CA CYS A 109 9.62 -22.29 1.83
C CYS A 109 9.91 -22.75 0.41
N THR A 110 8.88 -22.87 -0.43
CA THR A 110 9.01 -23.42 -1.79
C THR A 110 8.62 -22.42 -2.87
N LYS A 111 7.82 -21.41 -2.55
CA LYS A 111 7.41 -20.39 -3.52
C LYS A 111 6.95 -19.09 -2.86
N VAL A 112 6.93 -18.02 -3.65
CA VAL A 112 6.31 -16.74 -3.29
C VAL A 112 4.80 -16.79 -3.62
N VAL A 113 3.93 -16.36 -2.72
CA VAL A 113 2.47 -16.45 -2.88
C VAL A 113 1.74 -15.12 -2.72
N ASN A 114 2.39 -14.09 -2.17
CA ASN A 114 1.82 -12.75 -2.07
C ASN A 114 2.89 -11.70 -2.33
N VAL A 115 2.59 -10.75 -3.21
CA VAL A 115 3.49 -9.64 -3.58
C VAL A 115 2.82 -8.27 -3.46
N LYS A 116 1.54 -8.21 -3.05
CA LYS A 116 0.71 -6.99 -3.13
C LYS A 116 1.32 -5.78 -2.42
N GLY A 117 1.93 -6.01 -1.27
CA GLY A 117 2.53 -4.93 -0.48
C GLY A 117 3.82 -4.34 -1.06
N SER A 118 4.36 -4.91 -2.15
CA SER A 118 5.57 -4.45 -2.83
C SER A 118 5.28 -3.89 -4.22
N LEU A 119 4.01 -3.70 -4.59
CA LEU A 119 3.64 -3.24 -5.92
C LEU A 119 3.79 -1.71 -6.05
N SER A 120 4.24 -1.27 -7.23
CA SER A 120 4.17 0.12 -7.66
C SER A 120 2.72 0.57 -7.87
N GLN A 121 2.50 1.88 -7.87
CA GLN A 121 1.23 2.46 -8.27
C GLN A 121 1.04 2.44 -9.80
N LYS A 122 2.13 2.66 -10.54
CA LYS A 122 2.10 2.70 -12.01
C LYS A 122 2.43 1.34 -12.59
N LYS A 123 1.71 0.99 -13.66
CA LYS A 123 1.96 -0.22 -14.44
C LYS A 123 2.97 0.04 -15.56
N VAL A 124 3.74 -0.99 -15.86
CA VAL A 124 4.55 -1.11 -17.08
C VAL A 124 4.21 -2.45 -17.72
N ASN A 125 4.04 -2.49 -19.03
CA ASN A 125 3.54 -3.69 -19.73
C ASN A 125 2.29 -4.30 -19.08
N ASN A 126 1.36 -3.42 -18.66
CA ASN A 126 0.09 -3.75 -18.02
C ASN A 126 0.20 -4.47 -16.66
N GLU A 127 1.38 -4.49 -16.04
CA GLU A 127 1.61 -5.06 -14.70
C GLU A 127 2.29 -4.08 -13.76
N TYR A 128 2.09 -4.28 -12.46
CA TYR A 128 2.80 -3.51 -11.44
C TYR A 128 4.25 -3.98 -11.31
N VAL A 129 5.13 -3.05 -10.97
CA VAL A 129 6.55 -3.28 -10.73
C VAL A 129 6.76 -3.68 -9.28
N ILE A 130 7.70 -4.60 -9.02
CA ILE A 130 8.10 -4.96 -7.67
C ILE A 130 9.09 -3.91 -7.12
N LEU A 131 8.82 -3.38 -5.93
CA LEU A 131 9.62 -2.35 -5.26
C LEU A 131 10.50 -2.95 -4.16
N GLN A 132 11.82 -2.77 -4.28
CA GLN A 132 12.83 -3.40 -3.41
C GLN A 132 12.63 -3.08 -1.93
N GLU A 133 12.34 -1.82 -1.62
CA GLU A 133 12.20 -1.29 -0.28
C GLU A 133 11.00 -1.87 0.47
N LEU A 134 10.04 -2.46 -0.28
CA LEU A 134 8.81 -3.02 0.25
C LEU A 134 8.76 -4.55 0.17
N ILE A 135 9.86 -5.20 -0.20
CA ILE A 135 9.95 -6.66 -0.35
C ILE A 135 9.56 -7.42 0.94
N SER A 136 9.73 -6.82 2.12
CA SER A 136 9.33 -7.41 3.40
C SER A 136 7.81 -7.64 3.53
N ALA A 137 7.01 -6.96 2.71
CA ALA A 137 5.57 -7.15 2.62
C ALA A 137 5.17 -8.36 1.77
N CYS A 138 6.08 -8.91 0.95
CA CYS A 138 5.85 -10.15 0.21
C CYS A 138 5.83 -11.36 1.16
N LYS A 139 5.11 -12.43 0.78
CA LYS A 139 5.00 -13.66 1.58
C LYS A 139 5.32 -14.93 0.78
N THR A 140 5.98 -15.86 1.46
CA THR A 140 6.18 -17.23 1.00
C THR A 140 4.93 -18.09 1.23
N ASP A 141 4.89 -19.28 0.63
CA ASP A 141 3.87 -20.31 0.86
C ASP A 141 3.75 -20.76 2.33
N LYS A 142 4.77 -20.47 3.14
CA LYS A 142 4.78 -20.74 4.59
C LYS A 142 4.44 -19.50 5.43
N GLY A 143 4.03 -18.39 4.80
CA GLY A 143 3.61 -17.16 5.49
C GLY A 143 4.75 -16.23 5.92
N PHE A 144 6.00 -16.58 5.62
CA PHE A 144 7.17 -15.78 6.01
C PHE A 144 7.51 -14.69 4.98
N ALA A 145 8.11 -13.61 5.46
CA ALA A 145 8.53 -12.48 4.63
C ALA A 145 9.74 -12.83 3.72
N LEU A 146 9.97 -11.94 2.76
CA LEU A 146 11.18 -11.94 1.93
C LEU A 146 12.12 -10.80 2.37
N LYS A 147 13.38 -10.88 1.94
CA LYS A 147 14.40 -9.85 2.10
C LYS A 147 15.23 -9.76 0.82
N VAL A 148 15.66 -8.56 0.46
CA VAL A 148 16.52 -8.31 -0.71
C VAL A 148 17.74 -7.49 -0.29
N SER A 149 18.88 -7.73 -0.92
CA SER A 149 20.01 -6.80 -0.84
C SER A 149 19.72 -5.58 -1.70
N PHE A 150 19.48 -4.44 -1.07
CA PHE A 150 19.14 -3.20 -1.78
C PHE A 150 20.23 -2.83 -2.79
N THR A 151 19.82 -2.48 -4.00
CA THR A 151 20.69 -1.95 -5.05
C THR A 151 19.97 -0.81 -5.74
N PRO A 152 20.51 0.42 -5.73
CA PRO A 152 19.90 1.53 -6.45
C PRO A 152 19.75 1.20 -7.94
N THR A 153 18.57 1.49 -8.48
CA THR A 153 18.22 1.35 -9.90
C THR A 153 17.77 2.65 -10.53
N LYS A 154 17.91 2.76 -11.86
CA LYS A 154 17.42 3.88 -12.68
C LYS A 154 15.89 3.96 -12.70
N PHE A 155 15.21 2.83 -12.55
CA PHE A 155 13.75 2.77 -12.55
C PHE A 155 13.21 2.96 -11.14
N LYS A 156 12.55 4.10 -10.95
CA LYS A 156 11.90 4.44 -9.69
C LYS A 156 10.42 4.69 -9.87
N PHE A 157 9.62 4.19 -8.93
CA PHE A 157 8.17 4.26 -8.98
C PHE A 157 7.58 4.71 -7.65
N ASP A 158 6.41 5.32 -7.74
CA ASP A 158 5.60 5.70 -6.60
C ASP A 158 4.96 4.44 -5.99
N HIS A 159 4.94 4.34 -4.66
CA HIS A 159 4.23 3.29 -3.94
C HIS A 159 2.77 3.70 -3.71
N SER A 160 1.81 2.79 -3.97
CA SER A 160 0.43 2.92 -3.52
C SER A 160 0.15 1.94 -2.37
N PHE A 161 -0.45 2.43 -1.28
CA PHE A 161 -0.99 1.57 -0.22
C PHE A 161 -2.23 0.79 -0.67
N ASP A 162 -2.78 1.12 -1.84
CA ASP A 162 -3.96 0.48 -2.45
C ASP A 162 -3.74 0.44 -4.00
N PRO A 163 -3.15 -0.64 -4.55
CA PRO A 163 -2.84 -0.75 -5.99
C PRO A 163 -4.05 -1.10 -6.86
#